data_AF-A0A960J3Q4-F1
#
_entry.id   AF-A0A960J3Q4-F1
#
_cell.length_a   1.000
_cell.length_b   1.000
_cell.length_c   1.000
_cell.angle_alpha   90.00
_cell.angle_beta   90.00
_cell.angle_gamma   90.00
#
_symmetry.space_group_name_H-M   'P 1'
#
loop_
_entity.id
_entity.type
_entity.pdbx_description
1 polymer ?
#
loop_
_entity_poly.entity_id
_entity_poly.type
_entity_poly.pdbx_seq_one_letter_code
_entity_poly.pdbx_strand_id
1 'polypeptide(L)'
;GQDELVFDGGSLVLDGAGQLVARGPQFVEEVRVVDLELPDREGTEPLRVVPVTAPRPVAGPALPLDVVPAPDRAEEVYRALVLGTHDYVTKNGFGDVVIGLSGGIDSTLVAAIAADALGPDRVHGVLMPSRYSSDHSVSDAEALAAALGIEHRIVPIEEAHKGFEAMLADSFAGLEPDLT
;
A
#
# COMPACT_ATOMS: atom_id res chain seq x y z
N GLY A 1 0.62 -7.20 2.97
CA GLY A 1 -0.53 -7.18 3.89
C GLY A 1 -1.11 -8.57 4.13
N GLN A 2 -1.80 -8.73 5.26
CA GLN A 2 -2.77 -9.78 5.54
C GLN A 2 -4.01 -9.11 6.10
N ASP A 3 -5.08 -9.08 5.31
CA ASP A 3 -6.31 -8.35 5.63
C ASP A 3 -6.01 -6.89 6.01
N GLU A 4 -6.43 -6.42 7.19
CA GLU A 4 -6.20 -5.05 7.67
C GLU A 4 -4.76 -4.79 8.15
N LEU A 5 -3.95 -5.83 8.32
CA LEU A 5 -2.59 -5.71 8.86
C LEU A 5 -1.54 -5.64 7.75
N VAL A 6 -0.58 -4.75 7.91
CA VAL A 6 0.63 -4.69 7.08
C VAL A 6 1.84 -4.92 7.99
N PHE A 7 2.63 -5.94 7.66
CA PHE A 7 3.90 -6.20 8.32
C PHE A 7 4.98 -5.46 7.54
N ASP A 8 5.67 -4.53 8.22
CA ASP A 8 6.63 -3.61 7.64
C ASP A 8 8.02 -4.24 7.45
N GLY A 9 8.32 -5.34 8.14
CA GLY A 9 9.63 -5.97 8.04
C GLY A 9 10.68 -5.16 8.78
N GLY A 10 11.64 -4.56 8.08
CA GLY A 10 12.66 -3.72 8.71
C GLY A 10 13.52 -4.45 9.74
N SER A 11 13.77 -5.75 9.52
CA SER A 11 14.54 -6.59 10.44
C SER A 11 15.88 -5.96 10.80
N LEU A 12 16.27 -6.03 12.07
CA LEU A 12 17.43 -5.32 12.59
C LEU A 12 18.30 -6.17 13.49
N VAL A 13 19.55 -5.76 13.64
CA VAL A 13 20.54 -6.34 14.54
C VAL A 13 21.14 -5.23 15.42
N LEU A 14 21.11 -5.45 16.73
CA LEU A 14 21.75 -4.59 17.72
C LEU A 14 22.96 -5.31 18.30
N ASP A 15 24.05 -4.58 18.55
CA ASP A 15 25.19 -5.12 19.29
C ASP A 15 24.96 -5.14 20.81
N GLY A 16 25.95 -5.63 21.58
CA GLY A 16 25.89 -5.68 23.04
C GLY A 16 25.84 -4.32 23.73
N ALA A 17 26.14 -3.23 23.02
CA ALA A 17 26.03 -1.85 23.50
C ALA A 17 24.71 -1.18 23.04
N GLY A 18 23.82 -1.92 22.37
CA GLY A 18 22.56 -1.43 21.84
C GLY A 18 22.69 -0.58 20.58
N GLN A 19 23.85 -0.61 19.90
CA GLN A 19 24.02 0.10 18.63
C GLN A 19 23.43 -0.69 17.47
N LEU A 20 22.78 0.01 16.56
CA LEU A 20 22.24 -0.58 15.33
C LEU A 20 23.37 -0.89 14.35
N VAL A 21 23.65 -2.17 14.16
CA VAL A 21 24.74 -2.63 13.29
C VAL A 21 24.24 -3.11 11.93
N ALA A 22 23.01 -3.61 11.84
CA ALA A 22 22.38 -3.93 10.56
C ALA A 22 20.88 -3.65 10.58
N ARG A 23 20.31 -3.21 9.45
CA ARG A 23 18.87 -3.06 9.25
C ARG A 23 18.49 -3.32 7.80
N GLY A 24 17.51 -4.19 7.58
CA GLY A 24 16.88 -4.44 6.28
C GLY A 24 15.89 -3.33 5.88
N PRO A 25 15.51 -3.27 4.59
CA PRO A 25 14.48 -2.37 4.11
C PRO A 25 13.11 -2.68 4.74
N GLN A 26 12.26 -1.67 4.89
CA GLN A 26 10.85 -1.87 5.18
C GLN A 26 10.06 -2.12 3.88
N PHE A 27 8.99 -2.92 4.00
CA PHE A 27 8.02 -3.26 2.95
C PHE A 27 8.60 -4.01 1.75
N VAL A 28 9.76 -4.66 1.91
CA VAL A 28 10.42 -5.45 0.87
C VAL A 28 10.66 -6.86 1.39
N GLU A 29 10.31 -7.86 0.57
CA GLU A 29 10.67 -9.25 0.85
C GLU A 29 12.17 -9.45 0.60
N GLU A 30 12.92 -9.77 1.66
CA GLU A 30 14.36 -9.96 1.61
C GLU A 30 14.80 -11.12 2.52
N VAL A 31 15.81 -11.87 2.07
CA VAL A 31 16.62 -12.72 2.95
C VAL A 31 17.97 -12.05 3.12
N ARG A 32 18.31 -11.72 4.37
CA ARG A 32 19.57 -11.06 4.71
C ARG A 32 20.42 -11.94 5.60
N VAL A 33 21.70 -12.06 5.25
CA VAL A 33 22.72 -12.79 6.02
C VAL A 33 23.72 -11.78 6.56
N VAL A 34 24.04 -11.89 7.84
CA VAL A 34 25.03 -11.04 8.51
C VAL A 34 26.04 -11.92 9.23
N ASP A 35 27.30 -11.50 9.20
CA ASP A 35 28.35 -12.11 10.00
C ASP A 35 28.60 -11.23 11.23
N LEU A 36 28.57 -11.84 12.43
CA LEU A 36 28.77 -11.15 13.69
C LEU A 36 30.02 -11.69 14.37
N GLU A 37 30.97 -10.79 14.65
CA GLU A 37 32.07 -11.09 15.57
C GLU A 37 31.54 -11.00 17.00
N LEU A 38 31.44 -12.14 17.66
CA LEU A 38 30.98 -12.21 19.04
C LEU A 38 32.20 -12.26 19.98
N PRO A 39 32.21 -11.47 21.07
CA PRO A 39 33.28 -11.55 22.05
C PRO A 39 33.27 -12.92 22.74
N ASP A 40 34.44 -13.34 23.23
CA ASP A 40 34.52 -14.48 24.12
C ASP A 40 33.66 -14.23 25.36
N ARG A 41 32.90 -15.25 25.77
CA ARG A 41 32.01 -15.15 26.92
C ARG A 41 32.81 -14.91 28.20
N GLU A 42 32.53 -13.81 28.89
CA GLU A 42 32.96 -13.62 30.27
C GLU A 42 32.01 -14.37 31.23
N GLY A 43 32.51 -15.44 31.85
CA GLY A 43 31.79 -16.20 32.88
C GLY A 43 32.17 -17.68 32.93
N THR A 44 32.34 -18.22 34.14
CA THR A 44 32.78 -19.61 34.38
C THR A 44 31.63 -20.62 34.42
N GLU A 45 30.39 -20.17 34.58
CA GLU A 45 29.22 -21.05 34.66
C GLU A 45 28.83 -21.57 33.26
N PRO A 46 28.72 -22.90 33.06
CA PRO A 46 28.33 -23.47 31.78
C PRO A 46 26.88 -23.11 31.46
N LEU A 47 26.65 -22.51 30.29
CA LEU A 47 25.30 -22.39 29.75
C LEU A 47 24.82 -23.75 29.24
N ARG A 48 23.52 -23.98 29.37
CA ARG A 48 22.87 -25.05 28.62
C ARG A 48 22.89 -24.68 27.13
N VAL A 49 23.83 -25.25 26.39
CA VAL A 49 23.86 -25.16 24.93
C VAL A 49 22.85 -26.15 24.36
N VAL A 50 21.90 -25.65 23.58
CA VAL A 50 20.98 -26.48 22.79
C VAL A 50 21.37 -26.29 21.32
N PRO A 51 22.08 -27.26 20.71
CA PRO A 51 22.43 -27.16 19.30
C PRO A 51 21.15 -27.22 18.45
N VAL A 52 20.81 -26.12 17.78
CA VAL A 52 19.64 -26.02 16.90
C VAL A 52 19.99 -26.49 15.48
N THR A 53 21.25 -26.34 15.08
CA THR A 53 21.78 -26.73 13.77
C THR A 53 23.20 -27.28 13.91
N ALA A 54 23.63 -28.12 12.96
CA ALA A 54 25.00 -28.60 12.92
C ALA A 54 25.96 -27.45 12.54
N PRO A 55 27.15 -27.35 13.15
CA PRO A 55 28.15 -26.36 12.78
C PRO A 55 28.48 -26.48 11.28
N ARG A 56 28.44 -25.35 10.57
CA ARG A 56 28.92 -25.27 9.19
C ARG A 56 30.11 -24.32 9.12
N PRO A 57 31.23 -24.71 8.50
CA PRO A 57 32.32 -23.79 8.23
C PRO A 57 31.80 -22.65 7.34
N VAL A 58 31.98 -21.41 7.78
CA VAL A 58 31.79 -20.23 6.92
C VAL A 58 33.14 -19.97 6.24
N ALA A 59 33.14 -19.92 4.90
CA ALA A 59 34.33 -19.64 4.11
C ALA A 59 34.12 -18.32 3.34
N GLY A 60 35.13 -17.44 3.37
CA GLY A 60 35.09 -16.14 2.70
C GLY A 60 35.33 -14.98 3.68
N PRO A 61 35.46 -13.75 3.16
CA PRO A 61 35.47 -12.55 3.99
C PRO A 61 34.10 -12.36 4.67
N ALA A 62 34.09 -11.73 5.84
CA ALA A 62 32.85 -11.35 6.52
C ALA A 62 31.99 -10.46 5.61
N LEU A 63 30.69 -10.71 5.61
CA LEU A 63 29.72 -9.88 4.93
C LEU A 63 29.67 -8.48 5.57
N PRO A 64 29.55 -7.41 4.76
CA PRO A 64 29.44 -6.07 5.30
C PRO A 64 28.17 -5.93 6.14
N LEU A 65 28.29 -5.22 7.26
CA LEU A 65 27.16 -4.77 8.04
C LEU A 65 26.70 -3.42 7.50
N ASP A 66 25.42 -3.34 7.13
CA ASP A 66 24.82 -2.14 6.57
C ASP A 66 23.43 -1.88 7.15
N VAL A 67 23.15 -0.59 7.30
CA VAL A 67 21.92 -0.06 7.90
C VAL A 67 21.17 0.69 6.81
N VAL A 68 20.15 0.05 6.22
CA VAL A 68 19.26 0.71 5.26
C VAL A 68 18.52 1.85 5.97
N PRO A 69 18.54 3.11 5.50
CA PRO A 69 17.79 4.20 6.11
C PRO A 69 16.29 3.88 6.19
N ALA A 70 15.65 4.30 7.28
CA ALA A 70 14.20 4.22 7.38
C ALA A 70 13.59 5.31 6.47
N PRO A 71 12.50 5.01 5.75
CA PRO A 71 11.73 6.01 5.04
C PRO A 71 11.24 7.09 6.01
N ASP A 72 10.93 8.28 5.48
CA ASP A 72 10.19 9.25 6.27
C ASP A 72 8.75 8.79 6.50
N ARG A 73 8.02 9.50 7.38
CA ARG A 73 6.66 9.09 7.77
C ARG A 73 5.68 9.02 6.59
N ALA A 74 5.78 9.93 5.63
CA ALA A 74 4.85 9.95 4.50
C ALA A 74 5.14 8.79 3.55
N GLU A 75 6.42 8.55 3.28
CA GLU A 75 6.88 7.42 2.47
C GLU A 75 6.57 6.08 3.15
N GLU A 76 6.76 5.96 4.46
CA GLU A 76 6.44 4.75 5.24
C GLU A 76 4.96 4.38 5.09
N VAL A 77 4.07 5.35 5.32
CA VAL A 77 2.62 5.15 5.18
C VAL A 77 2.25 4.80 3.73
N TYR A 78 2.81 5.51 2.75
CA TYR A 78 2.53 5.24 1.35
C TYR A 78 2.93 3.83 0.94
N ARG A 79 4.15 3.40 1.29
CA ARG A 79 4.65 2.04 1.03
C ARG A 79 3.80 0.97 1.72
N ALA A 80 3.33 1.22 2.94
CA ALA A 80 2.41 0.32 3.64
C ALA A 80 1.08 0.16 2.87
N LEU A 81 0.50 1.27 2.39
CA LEU A 81 -0.74 1.26 1.61
C LEU A 81 -0.57 0.54 0.27
N VAL A 82 0.55 0.76 -0.43
CA VAL A 82 0.89 0.06 -1.68
C VAL A 82 1.04 -1.44 -1.44
N LEU A 83 1.82 -1.87 -0.45
CA LEU A 83 2.03 -3.29 -0.13
C LEU A 83 0.74 -3.96 0.36
N GLY A 84 -0.07 -3.26 1.16
CA GLY A 84 -1.38 -3.72 1.59
C GLY A 84 -2.31 -4.00 0.41
N THR A 85 -2.42 -3.03 -0.49
CA THR A 85 -3.25 -3.10 -1.70
C THR A 85 -2.79 -4.23 -2.63
N HIS A 86 -1.50 -4.29 -2.96
CA HIS A 86 -0.92 -5.32 -3.81
C HIS A 86 -1.22 -6.72 -3.27
N ASP A 87 -0.95 -6.94 -1.98
CA ASP A 87 -1.10 -8.26 -1.37
C ASP A 87 -2.56 -8.66 -1.27
N TYR A 88 -3.47 -7.73 -0.95
CA TYR A 88 -4.89 -8.05 -0.87
C TYR A 88 -5.42 -8.53 -2.23
N VAL A 89 -5.12 -7.80 -3.31
CA VAL A 89 -5.57 -8.15 -4.66
C VAL A 89 -4.95 -9.47 -5.11
N THR A 90 -3.63 -9.61 -4.96
CA THR A 90 -2.88 -10.76 -5.48
C THR A 90 -3.17 -12.04 -4.69
N LYS A 91 -3.19 -11.98 -3.34
CA LYS A 91 -3.41 -13.17 -2.51
C LYS A 91 -4.84 -13.70 -2.59
N ASN A 92 -5.81 -12.83 -2.89
CA ASN A 92 -7.20 -13.24 -3.13
C ASN A 92 -7.48 -13.62 -4.60
N GLY A 93 -6.49 -13.53 -5.50
CA GLY A 93 -6.61 -13.96 -6.89
C GLY A 93 -7.40 -13.00 -7.80
N PHE A 94 -7.55 -11.74 -7.42
CA PHE A 94 -8.19 -10.73 -8.26
C PHE A 94 -7.28 -10.30 -9.41
N GLY A 95 -7.86 -10.18 -10.61
CA GLY A 95 -7.17 -9.71 -11.81
C GLY A 95 -6.97 -8.20 -11.80
N ASP A 96 -8.05 -7.44 -11.64
CA ASP A 96 -8.06 -5.99 -11.83
C ASP A 96 -8.85 -5.29 -10.72
N VAL A 97 -8.73 -3.96 -10.64
CA VAL A 97 -9.50 -3.12 -9.71
C VAL A 97 -10.26 -2.02 -10.43
N VAL A 98 -11.38 -1.59 -9.85
CA VAL A 98 -12.20 -0.49 -10.35
C VAL A 98 -12.28 0.61 -9.30
N ILE A 99 -12.05 1.85 -9.71
CA ILE A 99 -12.01 3.02 -8.81
C ILE A 99 -12.93 4.11 -9.36
N GLY A 100 -13.83 4.60 -8.51
CA GLY A 100 -14.61 5.80 -8.82
C GLY A 100 -13.73 7.05 -8.75
N LEU A 101 -13.61 7.78 -9.86
CA LEU A 101 -12.81 9.01 -9.94
C LEU A 101 -13.74 10.23 -9.86
N SER A 102 -13.66 10.98 -8.76
CA SER A 102 -14.48 12.17 -8.52
C SER A 102 -13.77 13.48 -8.88
N GLY A 103 -12.47 13.43 -9.13
CA GLY A 103 -11.59 14.62 -9.22
C GLY A 103 -11.13 15.14 -7.85
N GLY A 104 -11.62 14.54 -6.75
CA GLY A 104 -11.20 14.87 -5.39
C GLY A 104 -9.90 14.15 -4.98
N ILE A 105 -9.19 14.76 -4.03
CA ILE A 105 -7.87 14.30 -3.55
C ILE A 105 -7.87 12.84 -3.06
N ASP A 106 -8.95 12.39 -2.43
CA ASP A 106 -9.03 11.04 -1.87
C ASP A 106 -9.02 9.98 -2.97
N SER A 107 -9.91 10.11 -3.97
CA SER A 107 -9.95 9.20 -5.11
C SER A 107 -8.66 9.24 -5.93
N THR A 108 -8.03 10.41 -6.01
CA THR A 108 -6.74 10.61 -6.68
C THR A 108 -5.62 9.82 -5.99
N LEU A 109 -5.54 9.90 -4.67
CA LEU A 109 -4.54 9.15 -3.90
C LEU A 109 -4.77 7.63 -4.01
N VAL A 110 -6.03 7.19 -3.94
CA VAL A 110 -6.38 5.76 -4.08
C VAL A 110 -6.01 5.23 -5.47
N ALA A 111 -6.25 6.00 -6.53
CA ALA A 111 -5.86 5.62 -7.89
C ALA A 111 -4.33 5.53 -8.05
N ALA A 112 -3.58 6.48 -7.48
CA ALA A 112 -2.12 6.44 -7.49
C ALA A 112 -1.57 5.21 -6.76
N ILE A 113 -2.07 4.93 -5.55
CA ILE A 113 -1.69 3.72 -4.79
C ILE A 113 -1.98 2.45 -5.58
N ALA A 114 -3.16 2.36 -6.21
CA ALA A 114 -3.53 1.19 -7.00
C ALA A 114 -2.64 1.01 -8.23
N ALA A 115 -2.30 2.09 -8.92
CA ALA A 115 -1.40 2.05 -10.07
C ALA A 115 0.01 1.61 -9.67
N ASP A 116 0.56 2.11 -8.57
CA ASP A 116 1.86 1.69 -8.05
C ASP A 116 1.84 0.25 -7.52
N ALA A 117 0.73 -0.18 -6.92
CA ALA A 117 0.59 -1.52 -6.36
C ALA A 117 0.44 -2.60 -7.44
N LEU A 118 -0.32 -2.33 -8.51
CA LEU A 118 -0.75 -3.36 -9.46
C LEU A 118 -0.20 -3.17 -10.87
N GLY A 119 0.28 -1.97 -11.19
CA GLY A 119 0.52 -1.53 -12.56
C GLY A 119 -0.74 -0.92 -13.20
N PRO A 120 -0.59 0.05 -14.10
CA PRO A 120 -1.71 0.82 -14.62
C PRO A 120 -2.69 0.01 -15.49
N ASP A 121 -2.21 -1.05 -16.15
CA ASP A 121 -3.04 -1.92 -17.00
C ASP A 121 -4.14 -2.67 -16.21
N ARG A 122 -4.01 -2.77 -14.89
CA ARG A 122 -4.92 -3.50 -13.99
C ARG A 122 -5.83 -2.58 -13.17
N VAL A 123 -5.82 -1.29 -13.48
CA VAL A 123 -6.59 -0.26 -12.77
C VAL A 123 -7.54 0.43 -13.73
N HIS A 124 -8.83 0.40 -13.41
CA HIS A 124 -9.87 0.99 -14.25
C HIS A 124 -10.60 2.11 -13.51
N GLY A 125 -10.48 3.33 -14.02
CA GLY A 125 -11.20 4.51 -13.51
C GLY A 125 -12.63 4.59 -14.03
N VAL A 126 -13.58 4.96 -13.18
CA VAL A 126 -14.95 5.28 -13.58
C VAL A 126 -15.34 6.65 -13.07
N LEU A 127 -15.57 7.58 -13.99
CA LEU A 127 -16.09 8.90 -13.68
C LEU A 127 -17.61 8.86 -13.78
N MET A 128 -18.30 9.32 -12.74
CA MET A 128 -19.76 9.28 -12.64
C MET A 128 -20.37 10.67 -12.44
N PRO A 129 -20.26 11.57 -13.43
CA PRO A 129 -20.73 12.95 -13.27
C PRO A 129 -22.26 12.99 -13.10
N SER A 130 -22.70 13.85 -12.17
CA SER A 130 -24.10 14.23 -11.95
C SER A 130 -24.38 15.60 -12.54
N ARG A 131 -25.65 16.03 -12.56
CA ARG A 131 -26.06 17.40 -12.91
C ARG A 131 -25.43 18.51 -12.04
N TYR A 132 -24.84 18.15 -10.90
CA TYR A 132 -24.15 19.08 -10.00
C TYR A 132 -22.62 18.96 -10.08
N SER A 133 -22.09 18.03 -10.87
CA SER A 133 -20.65 17.91 -11.07
C SER A 133 -20.12 19.10 -11.85
N SER A 134 -18.99 19.65 -11.39
CA SER A 134 -18.30 20.72 -12.11
C SER A 134 -17.47 20.16 -13.26
N ASP A 135 -17.36 20.93 -14.35
CA ASP A 135 -16.51 20.56 -15.50
C ASP A 135 -15.05 20.34 -15.08
N HIS A 136 -14.57 21.12 -14.09
CA HIS A 136 -13.23 21.00 -13.52
C HIS A 136 -12.99 19.62 -12.88
N SER A 137 -13.96 19.09 -12.13
CA SER A 137 -13.86 17.78 -11.48
C SER A 137 -13.68 16.64 -12.49
N VAL A 138 -14.37 16.72 -13.63
CA VAL A 138 -14.24 15.72 -14.70
C VAL A 138 -12.87 15.85 -15.36
N SER A 139 -12.44 17.07 -15.70
CA SER A 139 -11.15 17.30 -16.34
C SER A 139 -9.96 16.88 -15.47
N ASP A 140 -10.04 17.08 -14.15
CA ASP A 140 -9.00 16.68 -13.21
C ASP A 140 -8.87 15.15 -13.12
N ALA A 141 -10.02 14.45 -13.11
CA ALA A 141 -10.05 12.99 -13.11
C ALA A 141 -9.52 12.39 -14.43
N GLU A 142 -9.84 12.99 -15.57
CA GLU A 142 -9.27 12.58 -16.87
C GLU A 142 -7.76 12.83 -16.93
N ALA A 143 -7.29 13.99 -16.45
CA ALA A 143 -5.88 14.34 -16.40
C ALA A 143 -5.10 13.39 -15.50
N LEU A 144 -5.66 13.02 -14.33
CA LEU A 144 -5.11 11.99 -13.46
C LEU A 144 -5.00 10.64 -14.18
N ALA A 145 -6.08 10.19 -14.82
CA ALA A 145 -6.09 8.91 -15.51
C ALA A 145 -5.01 8.85 -16.59
N ALA A 146 -4.85 9.93 -17.36
CA ALA A 146 -3.79 10.06 -18.35
C ALA A 146 -2.38 10.07 -17.72
N ALA A 147 -2.19 10.76 -16.60
CA ALA A 147 -0.90 10.83 -15.91
C ALA A 147 -0.46 9.47 -15.31
N LEU A 148 -1.42 8.70 -14.79
CA LEU A 148 -1.17 7.36 -14.27
C LEU A 148 -1.11 6.29 -15.37
N GLY A 149 -1.59 6.59 -16.58
CA GLY A 149 -1.66 5.63 -17.68
C GLY A 149 -2.78 4.59 -17.54
N ILE A 150 -3.81 4.87 -16.73
CA ILE A 150 -4.91 3.94 -16.47
C ILE A 150 -6.06 4.12 -17.48
N GLU A 151 -6.76 3.02 -17.81
CA GLU A 151 -8.02 3.13 -18.57
C GLU A 151 -9.05 3.85 -17.71
N HIS A 152 -9.87 4.71 -18.32
CA HIS A 152 -11.04 5.25 -17.64
C HIS A 152 -12.27 5.29 -18.54
N ARG A 153 -13.44 5.34 -17.91
CA ARG A 153 -14.74 5.48 -18.58
C ARG A 153 -15.56 6.56 -17.89
N ILE A 154 -16.33 7.29 -18.68
CA ILE A 154 -17.30 8.26 -18.17
C ILE A 154 -18.70 7.67 -18.31
N VAL A 155 -19.38 7.53 -17.17
CA VAL A 155 -20.73 6.97 -17.07
C VAL A 155 -21.60 7.97 -16.29
N PRO A 156 -22.22 8.96 -16.96
CA PRO A 156 -23.07 9.94 -16.30
C PRO A 156 -24.25 9.28 -15.59
N ILE A 157 -24.58 9.74 -14.37
CA ILE A 157 -25.60 9.11 -13.52
C ILE A 157 -26.99 9.76 -13.64
N GLU A 158 -27.14 10.73 -14.53
CA GLU A 158 -28.33 11.57 -14.65
C GLU A 158 -29.61 10.76 -14.92
N GLU A 159 -29.55 9.78 -15.82
CA GLU A 159 -30.73 8.97 -16.15
C GLU A 159 -31.14 8.03 -15.01
N ALA A 160 -30.16 7.50 -14.27
CA ALA A 160 -30.44 6.72 -13.06
C ALA A 160 -31.08 7.60 -11.98
N HIS A 161 -30.57 8.82 -11.80
CA HIS A 161 -31.11 9.79 -10.85
C HIS A 161 -32.57 10.15 -11.19
N LYS A 162 -32.87 10.51 -12.44
CA LYS A 162 -34.26 10.77 -12.88
C LYS A 162 -35.20 9.59 -12.64
N GLY A 163 -34.70 8.37 -12.84
CA GLY A 163 -35.46 7.15 -12.54
C GLY A 163 -35.88 7.09 -11.07
N PHE A 164 -34.94 7.35 -10.15
CA PHE A 164 -35.24 7.39 -8.72
C PHE A 164 -36.15 8.57 -8.33
N GLU A 165 -35.93 9.77 -8.89
CA GLU A 165 -36.81 10.93 -8.67
C GLU A 165 -38.26 10.60 -9.05
N ALA A 166 -38.48 9.94 -10.19
CA ALA A 166 -39.80 9.54 -10.64
C ALA A 166 -40.44 8.47 -9.74
N MET A 167 -39.66 7.47 -9.31
CA MET A 167 -40.16 6.40 -8.44
C MET A 167 -40.55 6.90 -7.05
N LEU A 168 -39.86 7.93 -6.55
CA LEU A 168 -40.05 8.47 -5.21
C LEU A 168 -40.92 9.72 -5.17
N ALA A 169 -41.43 10.20 -6.31
CA ALA A 169 -42.16 11.46 -6.43
C ALA A 169 -43.30 11.60 -5.40
N ASP A 170 -44.12 10.56 -5.21
CA ASP A 170 -45.22 10.57 -4.24
C ASP A 170 -44.73 10.66 -2.78
N SER A 171 -43.56 10.07 -2.49
CA SER A 171 -42.96 10.09 -1.15
C SER A 171 -42.36 11.45 -0.79
N PHE A 172 -41.98 12.25 -1.80
CA PHE A 172 -41.44 13.60 -1.63
C PHE A 172 -42.44 14.72 -1.97
N ALA A 173 -43.73 14.39 -2.09
CA ALA A 173 -44.75 15.36 -2.45
C ALA A 173 -44.79 16.54 -1.47
N GLY A 174 -44.63 17.76 -1.98
CA GLY A 174 -44.64 19.01 -1.20
C GLY A 174 -43.29 19.39 -0.58
N LEU A 175 -42.21 18.66 -0.89
CA LEU A 175 -40.84 19.01 -0.53
C LEU A 175 -40.09 19.56 -1.74
N GLU A 176 -39.26 20.58 -1.53
CA GLU A 176 -38.37 21.12 -2.57
C GLU A 176 -37.11 20.24 -2.70
N PRO A 177 -36.49 20.15 -3.89
CA PRO A 177 -35.20 19.51 -4.06
C PRO A 177 -34.12 20.18 -3.21
N ASP A 178 -33.32 19.38 -2.50
CA ASP A 178 -32.19 19.86 -1.69
C ASP A 178 -30.94 19.01 -1.95
N LEU A 179 -29.77 19.58 -1.66
CA LEU A 179 -28.43 19.00 -1.82
C LEU A 179 -27.84 18.48 -0.50
N THR A 180 -28.63 18.44 0.59
CA THR A 180 -28.16 18.08 1.94
C THR A 180 -28.75 16.79 2.50
#